data_AF-A0A7C6HRE7-F1
#
_entry.id   AF-A0A7C6HRE7-F1
#
_cell.length_a   1.000
_cell.length_b   1.000
_cell.length_c   1.000
_cell.angle_alpha   90.00
_cell.angle_beta   90.00
_cell.angle_gamma   90.00
#
_symmetry.space_group_name_H-M   'P 1'
#
loop_
_entity.id
_entity.type
_entity.pdbx_description
1 polymer ?
#
loop_
_entity_poly.entity_id
_entity_poly.type
_entity_poly.pdbx_seq_one_letter_code
_entity_poly.pdbx_strand_id
1 'polypeptide(L)'
;TAARISADTYESEVPVAYITSGRDFADALSGSPAAAAQDGPMLLTAPNAIPETTGAELARLRPERIVVLGGAGAVHDSVVTSLQRFTAGTVTRLGGKDRYETSAQISAAAFTPAAPVAYLASGRDFPDALSGGPAASRGPGPMLLTGVDQVPDVVVAELKRLRPERIVVLGGTGAVSSAVMEQLQALRWP
;
A
#
# COMPACT_ATOMS: atom_id res chain seq x y z
N THR A 1 -12.26 -11.20 -8.13
CA THR A 1 -11.96 -10.07 -9.04
C THR A 1 -10.48 -9.77 -9.11
N ALA A 2 -9.78 -9.55 -7.99
CA ALA A 2 -8.33 -9.31 -7.98
C ALA A 2 -7.51 -10.40 -8.70
N ALA A 3 -7.76 -11.68 -8.42
CA ALA A 3 -7.08 -12.80 -9.08
C ALA A 3 -7.28 -12.82 -10.61
N ARG A 4 -8.45 -12.40 -11.10
CA ARG A 4 -8.74 -12.32 -12.54
C ARG A 4 -8.02 -11.15 -13.20
N ILE A 5 -8.02 -9.97 -12.56
CA ILE A 5 -7.26 -8.81 -13.04
C ILE A 5 -5.77 -9.15 -13.11
N SER A 6 -5.26 -9.87 -12.11
CA SER A 6 -3.89 -10.36 -12.09
C SER A 6 -3.60 -11.31 -13.26
N ALA A 7 -4.47 -12.28 -13.52
CA ALA A 7 -4.33 -13.21 -14.64
C ALA A 7 -4.33 -12.51 -16.02
N ASP A 8 -5.08 -11.42 -16.15
CA ASP A 8 -5.15 -10.63 -17.39
C ASP A 8 -3.95 -9.66 -17.56
N THR A 9 -3.20 -9.37 -16.49
CA THR A 9 -2.15 -8.33 -16.47
C THR A 9 -0.73 -8.90 -16.35
N TYR A 10 -0.55 -9.96 -15.57
CA TYR A 10 0.76 -10.50 -15.21
C TYR A 10 0.96 -11.91 -15.75
N GLU A 11 2.14 -12.15 -16.32
CA GLU A 11 2.61 -13.49 -16.64
C GLU A 11 3.04 -14.26 -15.37
N SER A 12 3.63 -15.44 -15.52
CA SER A 12 4.21 -16.19 -14.41
C SER A 12 5.58 -15.63 -14.00
N GLU A 13 6.07 -16.03 -12.83
CA GLU A 13 7.37 -15.69 -12.26
C GLU A 13 7.53 -14.19 -11.97
N VAL A 14 6.52 -13.61 -11.30
CA VAL A 14 6.55 -12.19 -10.92
C VAL A 14 7.57 -11.92 -9.80
N PRO A 15 8.22 -10.74 -9.77
CA PRO A 15 9.18 -10.41 -8.72
C PRO A 15 8.57 -10.37 -7.30
N VAL A 16 7.29 -10.00 -7.20
CA VAL A 16 6.59 -9.91 -5.91
C VAL A 16 5.09 -10.07 -6.10
N ALA A 17 4.43 -10.72 -5.14
CA ALA A 17 2.98 -10.62 -4.97
C ALA A 17 2.64 -9.90 -3.66
N TYR A 18 1.80 -8.88 -3.73
CA TYR A 18 1.27 -8.17 -2.58
C TYR A 18 -0.07 -8.77 -2.13
N ILE A 19 -0.22 -9.00 -0.84
CA ILE A 19 -1.40 -9.61 -0.23
C ILE A 19 -2.00 -8.65 0.80
N THR A 20 -3.30 -8.41 0.72
CA THR A 20 -4.01 -7.64 1.74
C THR A 20 -5.37 -8.26 2.06
N SER A 21 -5.96 -7.84 3.17
CA SER A 21 -7.31 -8.23 3.55
C SER A 21 -8.33 -7.64 2.58
N GLY A 22 -9.26 -8.46 2.10
CA GLY A 22 -10.42 -7.95 1.35
C GLY A 22 -11.43 -7.16 2.18
N ARG A 23 -11.20 -7.00 3.50
CA ARG A 23 -12.12 -6.33 4.43
C ARG A 23 -11.66 -4.94 4.90
N ASP A 24 -10.36 -4.66 4.84
CA ASP A 24 -9.78 -3.38 5.26
C ASP A 24 -9.02 -2.74 4.10
N PHE A 25 -9.55 -1.65 3.57
CA PHE A 25 -9.12 -1.07 2.30
C PHE A 25 -7.93 -0.10 2.44
N ALA A 26 -7.60 0.34 3.66
CA ALA A 26 -6.52 1.32 3.88
C ALA A 26 -5.15 0.78 3.43
N ASP A 27 -4.91 -0.50 3.72
CA ASP A 27 -3.67 -1.19 3.34
C ASP A 27 -3.59 -1.41 1.83
N ALA A 28 -4.72 -1.76 1.21
CA ALA A 28 -4.81 -1.92 -0.24
C ALA A 28 -4.55 -0.59 -0.99
N LEU A 29 -5.03 0.53 -0.44
CA LEU A 29 -4.85 1.85 -1.01
C LEU A 29 -3.37 2.28 -1.06
N SER A 30 -2.65 2.08 0.05
CA SER A 30 -1.22 2.38 0.12
C SER A 30 -0.39 1.35 -0.64
N GLY A 31 -0.85 0.09 -0.66
CA GLY A 31 -0.16 -1.03 -1.29
C GLY A 31 -0.28 -1.10 -2.81
N SER A 32 -1.34 -0.55 -3.42
CA SER A 32 -1.54 -0.70 -4.87
C SER A 32 -0.45 0.00 -5.69
N PRO A 33 -0.03 1.25 -5.38
CA PRO A 33 1.12 1.87 -6.03
C PRO A 33 2.43 1.14 -5.74
N ALA A 34 2.60 0.59 -4.53
CA ALA A 34 3.78 -0.19 -4.17
C ALA A 34 3.89 -1.49 -4.98
N ALA A 35 2.77 -2.20 -5.16
CA ALA A 35 2.69 -3.39 -6.00
C ALA A 35 3.01 -3.06 -7.46
N ALA A 36 2.40 -2.00 -8.00
CA ALA A 36 2.65 -1.54 -9.36
C ALA A 36 4.11 -1.10 -9.58
N ALA A 37 4.72 -0.38 -8.62
CA ALA A 37 6.11 0.07 -8.70
C ALA A 37 7.14 -1.07 -8.67
N GLN A 38 6.71 -2.29 -8.29
CA GLN A 38 7.55 -3.48 -8.22
C GLN A 38 7.11 -4.58 -9.18
N ASP A 39 6.31 -4.22 -10.20
CA ASP A 39 5.78 -5.15 -11.21
C ASP A 39 5.07 -6.37 -10.60
N GLY A 40 4.32 -6.14 -9.51
CA GLY A 40 3.65 -7.17 -8.75
C GLY A 40 2.13 -6.98 -8.67
N PRO A 41 1.34 -8.07 -8.67
CA PRO A 41 -0.10 -7.98 -8.45
C PRO A 41 -0.43 -7.72 -6.97
N MET A 42 -1.59 -7.09 -6.77
CA MET A 42 -2.27 -7.02 -5.48
C MET A 42 -3.38 -8.09 -5.44
N LEU A 43 -3.29 -9.02 -4.50
CA LEU A 43 -4.28 -10.08 -4.29
C LEU A 43 -4.91 -9.96 -2.89
N LEU A 44 -6.11 -10.54 -2.76
CA LEU A 44 -6.93 -10.42 -1.56
C LEU A 44 -7.04 -11.76 -0.82
N THR A 45 -6.97 -11.70 0.50
CA THR A 45 -7.31 -12.84 1.39
C THR A 45 -8.48 -12.50 2.31
N ALA A 46 -9.08 -13.52 2.89
CA ALA A 46 -9.80 -13.35 4.14
C ALA A 46 -8.79 -13.28 5.29
N PRO A 47 -9.14 -12.71 6.46
CA PRO A 47 -8.13 -12.57 7.51
C PRO A 47 -7.60 -13.88 8.05
N ASN A 48 -8.39 -14.96 8.03
CA ASN A 48 -8.02 -16.28 8.51
C ASN A 48 -7.86 -17.34 7.40
N ALA A 49 -8.03 -16.99 6.12
CA ALA A 49 -7.96 -17.96 5.04
C ALA A 49 -7.55 -17.33 3.70
N ILE A 50 -6.83 -18.12 2.89
CA ILE A 50 -6.53 -17.79 1.49
C ILE A 50 -7.68 -18.35 0.64
N PRO A 51 -8.48 -17.51 -0.05
CA PRO A 51 -9.49 -17.98 -0.98
C PRO A 51 -8.88 -18.86 -2.07
N GLU A 52 -9.60 -19.88 -2.53
CA GLU A 52 -9.11 -20.82 -3.55
C GLU A 52 -8.63 -20.10 -4.81
N THR A 53 -9.38 -19.10 -5.28
CA THR A 53 -9.00 -18.27 -6.44
C THR A 53 -7.69 -17.51 -6.24
N THR A 54 -7.43 -16.99 -5.04
CA THR A 54 -6.16 -16.34 -4.71
C THR A 54 -5.02 -17.36 -4.63
N GLY A 55 -5.27 -18.54 -4.07
CA GLY A 55 -4.27 -19.61 -4.00
C GLY A 55 -3.89 -20.15 -5.38
N ALA A 56 -4.87 -20.36 -6.26
CA ALA A 56 -4.64 -20.78 -7.64
C ALA A 56 -3.83 -19.74 -8.42
N GLU A 57 -4.14 -18.46 -8.23
CA GLU A 57 -3.40 -17.37 -8.88
C GLU A 57 -1.97 -17.25 -8.36
N LEU A 58 -1.75 -17.37 -7.04
CA LEU A 58 -0.39 -17.41 -6.48
C LEU A 58 0.43 -18.60 -7.02
N ALA A 59 -0.19 -19.76 -7.18
CA ALA A 59 0.46 -20.93 -7.76
C ALA A 59 0.82 -20.72 -9.24
N ARG A 60 -0.01 -20.00 -10.00
CA ARG A 60 0.27 -19.62 -11.40
C ARG A 60 1.40 -18.59 -11.48
N LEU A 61 1.34 -17.56 -10.64
CA LEU A 61 2.27 -16.43 -10.62
C LEU A 61 3.67 -16.83 -10.14
N ARG A 62 3.81 -17.85 -9.28
CA ARG A 62 5.10 -18.29 -8.70
C ARG A 62 6.00 -17.12 -8.25
N PRO A 63 5.53 -16.24 -7.35
CA PRO A 63 6.24 -15.02 -7.00
C PRO A 63 7.59 -15.30 -6.33
N GLU A 64 8.62 -14.50 -6.63
CA GLU A 64 9.94 -14.62 -5.97
C GLU A 64 9.87 -14.30 -4.47
N ARG A 65 8.99 -13.37 -4.08
CA ARG A 65 8.66 -13.07 -2.68
C ARG A 65 7.21 -12.61 -2.55
N ILE A 66 6.69 -12.67 -1.33
CA ILE A 66 5.34 -12.23 -1.00
C ILE A 66 5.40 -11.14 0.07
N VAL A 67 4.65 -10.07 -0.12
CA VAL A 67 4.51 -8.98 0.86
C VAL A 67 3.07 -8.95 1.36
N VAL A 68 2.88 -9.13 2.66
CA VAL A 68 1.58 -9.06 3.32
C VAL A 68 1.41 -7.68 3.93
N LEU A 69 0.32 -7.00 3.60
CA LEU A 69 -0.01 -5.67 4.09
C LEU A 69 -1.00 -5.77 5.25
N GLY A 70 -0.76 -4.96 6.27
CA GLY A 70 -1.58 -4.90 7.47
C GLY A 70 -1.07 -5.77 8.62
N GLY A 71 -1.52 -5.42 9.83
CA GLY A 71 -1.19 -6.15 11.05
C GLY A 71 -1.89 -7.52 11.14
N ALA A 72 -1.63 -8.25 12.22
CA ALA A 72 -2.20 -9.59 12.47
C ALA A 72 -3.74 -9.61 12.54
N GLY A 73 -4.38 -8.47 12.88
CA GLY A 73 -5.84 -8.34 12.85
C GLY A 73 -6.44 -8.23 11.44
N ALA A 74 -5.66 -7.77 10.46
CA ALA A 74 -6.07 -7.67 9.06
C ALA A 74 -5.80 -8.98 8.31
N VAL A 75 -4.62 -9.57 8.49
CA VAL A 75 -4.24 -10.87 7.94
C VAL A 75 -3.60 -11.67 9.06
N HIS A 76 -4.21 -12.77 9.49
CA HIS A 76 -3.73 -13.58 10.60
C HIS A 76 -2.39 -14.25 10.26
N ASP A 77 -1.60 -14.58 11.29
CA ASP A 77 -0.31 -15.23 11.10
C ASP A 77 -0.43 -16.62 10.48
N SER A 78 -1.55 -17.33 10.68
CA SER A 78 -1.82 -18.60 10.00
C SER A 78 -1.90 -18.45 8.47
N VAL A 79 -2.40 -17.31 7.98
CA VAL A 79 -2.43 -16.99 6.55
C VAL A 79 -1.02 -16.69 6.06
N VAL A 80 -0.22 -15.92 6.81
CA VAL A 80 1.18 -15.63 6.48
C VAL A 80 2.01 -16.92 6.38
N THR A 81 1.86 -17.83 7.34
CA THR A 81 2.51 -19.15 7.27
C THR A 81 2.03 -19.94 6.06
N SER A 82 0.73 -19.93 5.77
CA SER A 82 0.17 -20.62 4.59
C SER A 82 0.67 -20.05 3.26
N LEU A 83 1.03 -18.77 3.21
CA LEU A 83 1.56 -18.13 2.00
C LEU A 83 2.97 -18.63 1.64
N GLN A 84 3.74 -19.13 2.61
CA GLN A 84 5.10 -19.63 2.38
C GLN A 84 5.16 -20.77 1.35
N ARG A 85 4.07 -21.53 1.17
CA ARG A 85 4.03 -22.60 0.16
C ARG A 85 4.01 -22.11 -1.29
N PHE A 86 3.77 -20.82 -1.52
CA PHE A 86 3.64 -20.24 -2.87
C PHE A 86 4.90 -19.53 -3.35
N THR A 87 5.96 -19.47 -2.54
CA THR A 87 7.23 -18.85 -2.91
C THR A 87 8.39 -19.60 -2.29
N ALA A 88 9.53 -19.65 -2.98
CA ALA A 88 10.79 -20.15 -2.41
C ALA A 88 11.58 -19.04 -1.68
N GLY A 89 11.18 -17.78 -1.83
CA GLY A 89 11.80 -16.64 -1.17
C GLY A 89 11.12 -16.30 0.15
N THR A 90 10.95 -15.00 0.40
CA THR A 90 10.46 -14.50 1.69
C THR A 90 8.97 -14.17 1.66
N VAL A 91 8.33 -14.36 2.81
CA VAL A 91 7.01 -13.78 3.10
C VAL A 91 7.19 -12.73 4.19
N THR A 92 7.02 -11.45 3.85
CA THR A 92 7.27 -10.32 4.76
C THR A 92 5.98 -9.58 5.06
N ARG A 93 5.72 -9.28 6.33
CA ARG A 93 4.59 -8.42 6.72
C ARG A 93 5.02 -6.96 6.84
N LEU A 94 4.25 -6.06 6.26
CA LEU A 94 4.31 -4.62 6.46
C LEU A 94 3.01 -4.16 7.13
N GLY A 95 3.08 -3.89 8.43
CA GLY A 95 1.91 -3.54 9.24
C GLY A 95 2.35 -2.78 10.48
N GLY A 96 1.88 -1.55 10.62
CA GLY A 96 2.10 -0.70 11.78
C GLY A 96 0.99 -0.81 12.83
N LYS A 97 1.11 -0.01 13.90
CA LYS A 97 0.09 0.11 14.96
C LYS A 97 -1.24 0.68 14.45
N ASP A 98 -1.17 1.43 13.35
CA ASP A 98 -2.29 2.06 12.69
C ASP A 98 -2.03 2.15 11.18
N ARG A 99 -3.05 2.58 10.43
CA ARG A 99 -3.00 2.72 8.97
C ARG A 99 -1.96 3.73 8.48
N TYR A 100 -1.62 4.73 9.29
CA TYR A 100 -0.64 5.74 8.91
C TYR A 100 0.76 5.17 8.95
N GLU A 101 1.10 4.45 10.02
CA GLU A 101 2.36 3.72 10.13
C GLU A 101 2.47 2.61 9.08
N THR A 102 1.39 1.85 8.83
CA THR A 102 1.39 0.87 7.72
C THR A 102 1.69 1.54 6.38
N SER A 103 1.05 2.67 6.06
CA SER A 103 1.33 3.40 4.80
C SER A 103 2.78 3.87 4.69
N ALA A 104 3.37 4.33 5.79
CA ALA A 104 4.78 4.72 5.83
C ALA A 104 5.73 3.53 5.64
N GLN A 105 5.45 2.38 6.27
CA GLN A 105 6.26 1.16 6.09
C GLN A 105 6.18 0.62 4.65
N ILE A 106 4.98 0.65 4.04
CA ILE A 106 4.78 0.25 2.64
C ILE A 106 5.61 1.16 1.72
N SER A 107 5.55 2.47 1.95
CA SER A 107 6.35 3.44 1.20
C SER A 107 7.84 3.20 1.36
N ALA A 108 8.32 2.99 2.60
CA ALA A 108 9.73 2.71 2.89
C ALA A 108 10.26 1.44 2.21
N ALA A 109 9.41 0.40 2.12
CA ALA A 109 9.78 -0.87 1.50
C ALA A 109 9.74 -0.83 -0.04
N ALA A 110 8.95 0.05 -0.64
CA ALA A 110 8.71 0.07 -2.08
C ALA A 110 9.35 1.23 -2.84
N PHE A 111 9.64 2.34 -2.17
CA PHE A 111 10.10 3.56 -2.82
C PHE A 111 11.42 4.06 -2.22
N THR A 112 12.35 4.40 -3.12
CA THR A 112 13.63 5.00 -2.77
C THR A 112 13.47 6.49 -2.42
N PRO A 113 14.45 7.08 -1.71
CA PRO A 113 14.51 8.54 -1.53
C PRO A 113 14.54 9.29 -2.87
N ALA A 114 14.17 10.57 -2.84
CA ALA A 114 13.99 11.47 -3.98
C ALA A 114 12.88 11.02 -4.96
N ALA A 115 11.73 10.62 -4.43
CA ALA A 115 10.58 10.28 -5.25
C ALA A 115 10.06 11.53 -6.01
N PRO A 116 9.74 11.47 -7.31
CA PRO A 116 9.24 12.65 -8.04
C PRO A 116 7.94 13.21 -7.46
N VAL A 117 7.11 12.34 -6.86
CA VAL A 117 5.84 12.71 -6.28
C VAL A 117 5.53 11.84 -5.06
N ALA A 118 4.84 12.39 -4.07
CA ALA A 118 4.14 11.63 -3.04
C ALA A 118 2.66 11.98 -3.05
N TYR A 119 1.79 10.97 -2.96
CA TYR A 119 0.35 11.15 -2.85
C TYR A 119 -0.08 11.04 -1.39
N LEU A 120 -0.95 11.93 -0.95
CA LEU A 120 -1.53 11.90 0.39
C LEU A 120 -3.04 11.85 0.29
N ALA A 121 -3.66 10.91 1.01
CA ALA A 121 -5.11 10.81 1.11
C ALA A 121 -5.55 10.71 2.58
N SER A 122 -6.81 11.04 2.84
CA SER A 122 -7.37 10.84 4.18
C SER A 122 -7.36 9.37 4.54
N GLY A 123 -6.79 9.05 5.71
CA GLY A 123 -6.90 7.72 6.28
C GLY A 123 -8.26 7.45 6.91
N ARG A 124 -9.19 8.42 6.96
CA ARG A 124 -10.49 8.25 7.63
C ARG A 124 -11.66 8.01 6.68
N ASP A 125 -11.75 8.81 5.62
CA ASP A 125 -12.88 8.80 4.69
C ASP A 125 -12.42 8.30 3.31
N PHE A 126 -12.65 7.00 3.08
CA PHE A 126 -12.17 6.27 1.90
C PHE A 126 -12.89 6.48 0.55
N PRO A 127 -14.06 7.16 0.40
CA PRO A 127 -14.67 7.38 -0.91
C PRO A 127 -13.77 8.17 -1.87
N ASP A 128 -13.08 9.20 -1.36
CA ASP A 128 -12.20 10.07 -2.15
C ASP A 128 -10.86 9.40 -2.45
N ALA A 129 -10.41 8.55 -1.55
CA ALA A 129 -9.15 7.82 -1.69
C ALA A 129 -9.24 6.69 -2.74
N LEU A 130 -10.41 6.04 -2.86
CA LEU A 130 -10.67 5.02 -3.89
C LEU A 130 -10.78 5.60 -5.30
N SER A 131 -11.26 6.85 -5.45
CA SER A 131 -11.26 7.54 -6.75
C SER A 131 -9.87 8.08 -7.14
N GLY A 132 -9.02 8.38 -6.15
CA GLY A 132 -7.61 8.74 -6.36
C GLY A 132 -6.64 7.55 -6.53
N GLY A 133 -7.03 6.34 -6.11
CA GLY A 133 -6.23 5.11 -6.19
C GLY A 133 -5.68 4.79 -7.60
N PRO A 134 -6.49 4.87 -8.68
CA PRO A 134 -6.00 4.68 -10.04
C PRO A 134 -4.99 5.75 -10.49
N ALA A 135 -5.10 6.99 -9.99
CA ALA A 135 -4.18 8.07 -10.32
C ALA A 135 -2.82 7.88 -9.61
N ALA A 136 -2.82 7.44 -8.35
CA ALA A 136 -1.60 7.11 -7.62
C ALA A 136 -0.94 5.80 -8.09
N SER A 137 -1.74 4.81 -8.52
CA SER A 137 -1.22 3.52 -9.01
C SER A 137 -0.57 3.63 -10.40
N ARG A 138 -0.80 4.73 -11.12
CA ARG A 138 -0.12 5.09 -12.37
C ARG A 138 0.99 6.14 -12.18
N GLY A 139 1.11 6.70 -10.98
CA GLY A 139 2.11 7.70 -10.64
C GLY A 139 3.39 7.06 -10.14
N PRO A 140 4.57 7.70 -10.30
CA PRO A 140 5.86 7.16 -9.89
C PRO A 140 6.13 7.34 -8.38
N GLY A 141 5.11 7.26 -7.53
CA GLY A 141 5.23 7.70 -6.13
C GLY A 141 4.34 6.95 -5.13
N PRO A 142 4.70 6.98 -3.84
CA PRO A 142 3.95 6.30 -2.80
C PRO A 142 2.61 6.99 -2.52
N MET A 143 1.65 6.19 -2.03
CA MET A 143 0.43 6.65 -1.40
C MET A 143 0.59 6.59 0.12
N LEU A 144 0.59 7.74 0.77
CA LEU A 144 0.64 7.90 2.22
C LEU A 144 -0.73 8.32 2.75
N LEU A 145 -1.05 7.91 3.98
CA LEU A 145 -2.30 8.29 4.63
C LEU A 145 -2.08 9.41 5.64
N THR A 146 -3.02 10.35 5.74
CA THR A 146 -2.99 11.44 6.72
C THR A 146 -4.26 11.50 7.55
N GLY A 147 -4.19 12.11 8.73
CA GLY A 147 -5.38 12.54 9.47
C GLY A 147 -6.08 13.69 8.73
N VAL A 148 -7.32 13.98 9.14
CA VAL A 148 -8.11 15.07 8.54
C VAL A 148 -7.46 16.42 8.83
N ASP A 149 -7.02 16.65 10.07
CA ASP A 149 -6.51 17.96 10.53
C ASP A 149 -5.02 17.98 10.85
N GLN A 150 -4.35 16.83 10.77
CA GLN A 150 -2.95 16.71 11.09
C GLN A 150 -2.28 15.60 10.29
N VAL A 151 -1.07 15.88 9.79
CA VAL A 151 -0.17 14.87 9.24
C VAL A 151 0.49 14.12 10.40
N PRO A 152 0.29 12.80 10.56
CA PRO A 152 0.93 12.04 11.62
C PRO A 152 2.46 12.10 11.53
N ASP A 153 3.14 12.12 12.67
CA ASP A 153 4.62 12.25 12.72
C ASP A 153 5.35 11.16 11.91
N VAL A 154 4.81 9.94 11.90
CA VAL A 154 5.36 8.82 11.09
C VAL A 154 5.31 9.11 9.59
N VAL A 155 4.27 9.83 9.14
CA VAL A 155 4.09 10.23 7.74
C VAL A 155 5.00 11.43 7.43
N VAL A 156 5.14 12.37 8.37
CA VAL A 156 6.13 13.47 8.24
C VAL A 156 7.54 12.93 8.10
N ALA A 157 7.92 11.95 8.92
CA ALA A 157 9.24 11.32 8.86
C ALA A 157 9.45 10.63 7.51
N GLU A 158 8.43 9.94 7.01
CA GLU A 158 8.50 9.27 5.71
C GLU A 158 8.58 10.26 4.54
N LEU A 159 7.81 11.35 4.58
CA LEU A 159 7.95 12.44 3.61
C LEU A 159 9.36 13.01 3.61
N LYS A 160 9.95 13.24 4.80
CA LYS A 160 11.34 13.72 4.91
C LYS A 160 12.36 12.72 4.35
N ARG A 161 12.13 11.41 4.48
CA ARG A 161 12.97 10.37 3.85
C ARG A 161 12.85 10.42 2.32
N LEU A 162 11.62 10.50 1.82
CA LEU A 162 11.30 10.52 0.39
C LEU A 162 11.78 11.80 -0.30
N ARG A 163 11.76 12.95 0.39
CA ARG A 163 12.04 14.29 -0.17
C ARG A 163 11.36 14.51 -1.53
N PRO A 164 10.02 14.37 -1.62
CA PRO A 164 9.35 14.45 -2.90
C PRO A 164 9.42 15.86 -3.50
N GLU A 165 9.61 15.96 -4.82
CA GLU A 165 9.55 17.25 -5.52
C GLU A 165 8.15 17.87 -5.45
N ARG A 166 7.13 17.01 -5.40
CA ARG A 166 5.73 17.41 -5.34
C ARG A 166 4.94 16.51 -4.39
N ILE A 167 4.07 17.13 -3.60
CA ILE A 167 3.04 16.43 -2.83
C ILE A 167 1.68 16.67 -3.49
N VAL A 168 0.94 15.61 -3.76
CA VAL A 168 -0.42 15.66 -4.30
C VAL A 168 -1.39 15.19 -3.22
N VAL A 169 -2.26 16.07 -2.76
CA VAL A 169 -3.32 15.73 -1.82
C VAL A 169 -4.57 15.32 -2.58
N LEU A 170 -5.13 14.17 -2.20
CA LEU A 170 -6.28 13.54 -2.81
C LEU A 170 -7.45 13.56 -1.81
N GLY A 171 -8.54 14.21 -2.21
CA GLY A 171 -9.74 14.41 -1.40
C GLY A 171 -10.07 15.87 -1.17
N GLY A 172 -11.35 16.14 -0.91
CA GLY A 172 -11.80 17.50 -0.61
C GLY A 172 -11.29 18.00 0.74
N THR A 173 -11.50 19.30 1.03
CA THR A 173 -11.09 19.91 2.31
C THR A 173 -11.77 19.30 3.54
N GLY A 174 -12.88 18.59 3.36
CA GLY A 174 -13.53 17.82 4.43
C GLY A 174 -12.79 16.51 4.78
N ALA A 175 -12.02 15.95 3.84
CA ALA A 175 -11.24 14.73 4.03
C ALA A 175 -9.79 15.04 4.45
N VAL A 176 -9.22 16.12 3.91
CA VAL A 176 -7.89 16.64 4.26
C VAL A 176 -7.99 18.17 4.36
N SER A 177 -7.94 18.70 5.58
CA SER A 177 -8.22 20.11 5.84
C SER A 177 -7.07 21.03 5.42
N SER A 178 -7.34 22.34 5.41
CA SER A 178 -6.32 23.35 5.11
C SER A 178 -5.15 23.31 6.10
N ALA A 179 -5.39 22.88 7.35
CA ALA A 179 -4.33 22.72 8.35
C ALA A 179 -3.28 21.69 7.91
N VAL A 180 -3.70 20.59 7.29
CA VAL A 180 -2.78 19.61 6.69
C VAL A 180 -2.00 20.24 5.54
N MET A 181 -2.68 20.98 4.65
CA MET A 181 -2.01 21.66 3.54
C MET A 181 -0.93 22.64 4.02
N GLU A 182 -1.23 23.42 5.05
CA GLU A 182 -0.29 24.35 5.69
C GLU A 182 0.89 23.62 6.31
N GLN A 183 0.66 22.50 7.02
CA GLN A 183 1.73 21.66 7.56
C GLN A 183 2.66 21.14 6.47
N LEU A 184 2.11 20.66 5.35
CA LEU A 184 2.88 20.15 4.22
C LEU A 184 3.71 21.25 3.55
N GLN A 185 3.17 22.46 3.39
CA GLN A 185 3.89 23.63 2.85
C GLN A 185 4.98 24.14 3.80
N ALA A 186 4.78 23.96 5.11
CA ALA A 186 5.75 24.33 6.14
C ALA A 186 6.89 23.30 6.29
N LEU A 187 6.82 22.13 5.64
CA LEU A 187 7.88 21.13 5.72
C LEU A 187 9.21 21.71 5.22
N ARG A 188 10.27 21.30 5.91
CA ARG A 188 11.66 21.61 5.55
C ARG A 188 12.38 20.30 5.35
N TRP A 189 13.08 20.22 4.23
CA TRP A 189 13.87 19.06 3.85
C TRP A 189 15.25 19.14 4.51
N PRO A 190 15.79 18.02 5.00
CA PRO A 190 17.16 17.97 5.51
C PRO A 190 18.20 18.14 4.39
#